data_AF-A0A558AVH1-F1
#
_entry.id   AF-A0A558AVH1-F1
#
_cell.length_a   1.000
_cell.length_b   1.000
_cell.length_c   1.000
_cell.angle_alpha   90.00
_cell.angle_beta   90.00
_cell.angle_gamma   90.00
#
_symmetry.space_group_name_H-M   'P 1'
#
loop_
_entity.id
_entity.type
_entity.pdbx_description
1 polymer ?
#
loop_
_entity_poly.entity_id
_entity_poly.type
_entity_poly.pdbx_seq_one_letter_code
_entity_poly.pdbx_strand_id
1 'polypeptide(L)'
;MIFTLIYILFAGLLLKSFHTRYISEKRKYFSFDDRRFTDDDYLKVQDLNIGRLEGIFLFIMLGVLLLALGVHLFIDPVLSVWLIGLFLAAMLLLSLIVDLKLHTVTYDRSHLVMAVIWFGVIAGIFIFLFARGTEDVDVVFEDTHASMLPDHIGYAYEEIERIEMVDAMPEIPFNHNVLGTLNQRHGSFSKGDTFFR
;
A
#
# COMPACT_ATOMS: atom_id res chain seq x y z
N MET A 1 -0.29 12.76 -10.04
CA MET A 1 0.37 12.05 -11.18
C MET A 1 1.11 10.79 -10.74
N ILE A 2 1.99 10.82 -9.74
CA ILE A 2 2.76 9.64 -9.30
C ILE A 2 1.86 8.48 -8.87
N PHE A 3 0.81 8.74 -8.07
CA PHE A 3 -0.15 7.71 -7.66
C PHE A 3 -0.85 7.04 -8.84
N THR A 4 -1.27 7.80 -9.85
CA THR A 4 -1.91 7.27 -11.06
C THR A 4 -0.98 6.32 -11.83
N LEU A 5 0.31 6.65 -11.92
CA LEU A 5 1.31 5.80 -12.57
C LEU A 5 1.51 4.48 -11.82
N ILE A 6 1.40 4.49 -10.48
CA ILE A 6 1.49 3.28 -9.65
C ILE A 6 0.35 2.30 -9.99
N TYR A 7 -0.90 2.79 -10.10
CA TYR A 7 -2.03 1.92 -10.49
C TYR A 7 -1.85 1.34 -11.90
N ILE A 8 -1.37 2.15 -12.86
CA ILE A 8 -1.10 1.68 -14.23
C ILE A 8 -0.03 0.58 -14.22
N LEU A 9 1.05 0.77 -13.45
CA LEU A 9 2.11 -0.22 -13.29
C LEU A 9 1.58 -1.53 -12.71
N PHE A 10 0.80 -1.46 -11.62
CA PHE A 10 0.24 -2.66 -10.96
C PHE A 10 -0.83 -3.35 -11.81
N ALA A 11 -1.64 -2.59 -12.54
CA ALA A 11 -2.56 -3.13 -13.53
C ALA A 11 -1.80 -3.87 -14.64
N GLY A 12 -0.71 -3.29 -15.16
CA GLY A 12 0.15 -3.93 -16.14
C GLY A 12 0.79 -5.23 -15.63
N LEU A 13 1.25 -5.24 -14.36
CA LEU A 13 1.77 -6.44 -13.70
C LEU A 13 0.70 -7.52 -13.56
N LEU A 14 -0.51 -7.17 -13.11
CA LEU A 14 -1.63 -8.12 -13.03
C LEU A 14 -1.99 -8.67 -14.41
N LEU A 15 -2.14 -7.82 -15.42
CA LEU A 15 -2.47 -8.24 -16.78
C LEU A 15 -1.43 -9.22 -17.34
N LYS A 16 -0.13 -8.93 -17.14
CA LYS A 16 0.94 -9.85 -17.50
C LYS A 16 0.82 -11.20 -16.76
N SER A 17 0.44 -11.17 -15.48
CA SER A 17 0.29 -12.36 -14.64
C SER A 17 -0.90 -13.21 -15.08
N PHE A 18 -2.06 -12.58 -15.34
CA PHE A 18 -3.24 -13.23 -15.91
C PHE A 18 -2.95 -13.83 -17.28
N HIS A 19 -2.26 -13.10 -18.15
CA HIS A 19 -1.87 -13.59 -19.46
C HIS A 19 -0.94 -14.80 -19.35
N THR A 20 0.09 -14.73 -18.49
CA THR A 20 1.02 -15.85 -18.27
C THR A 20 0.29 -17.11 -17.81
N ARG A 21 -0.67 -16.97 -16.89
CA ARG A 21 -1.38 -18.11 -16.31
C ARG A 21 -2.45 -18.72 -17.20
N TYR A 22 -3.30 -17.89 -17.82
CA TYR A 22 -4.51 -18.36 -18.50
C TYR A 22 -4.37 -18.42 -20.03
N ILE A 23 -3.44 -17.66 -20.61
CA ILE A 23 -3.32 -17.49 -22.07
C ILE A 23 -2.02 -18.12 -22.59
N SER A 24 -0.91 -18.04 -21.84
CA SER A 24 0.37 -18.55 -22.31
C SER A 24 0.44 -20.08 -22.24
N GLU A 25 0.74 -20.70 -23.38
CA GLU A 25 1.00 -22.14 -23.46
C GLU A 25 2.37 -22.54 -22.88
N LYS A 26 3.27 -21.56 -22.64
CA LYS A 26 4.67 -21.82 -22.30
C LYS A 26 4.99 -21.84 -20.80
N ARG A 27 4.09 -21.40 -19.90
CA ARG A 27 4.35 -21.37 -18.44
C ARG A 27 3.06 -21.60 -17.65
N LYS A 28 3.09 -22.54 -16.70
CA LYS A 28 1.94 -22.86 -15.83
C LYS A 28 2.06 -22.28 -14.42
N TYR A 29 3.13 -21.55 -14.12
CA TYR A 29 3.37 -20.97 -12.80
C TYR A 29 3.85 -19.53 -12.90
N PHE A 30 3.24 -18.70 -12.07
CA PHE A 30 3.67 -17.35 -11.78
C PHE A 30 4.60 -17.38 -10.58
N SER A 31 5.87 -17.09 -10.80
CA SER A 31 6.75 -16.63 -9.75
C SER A 31 7.31 -15.26 -10.15
N PHE A 32 7.42 -14.34 -9.19
CA PHE A 32 8.05 -13.05 -9.45
C PHE A 32 9.56 -13.17 -9.72
N ASP A 33 10.16 -14.32 -9.38
CA ASP A 33 11.58 -14.64 -9.60
C ASP A 33 11.74 -15.93 -10.41
N ASP A 34 11.16 -15.96 -11.62
CA ASP A 34 11.20 -17.10 -12.55
C ASP A 34 12.64 -17.51 -12.92
N ARG A 35 13.64 -16.66 -12.67
CA ARG A 35 15.05 -16.95 -12.96
C ARG A 35 15.70 -17.86 -11.93
N ARG A 36 15.11 -17.99 -10.75
CA ARG A 36 15.67 -18.75 -9.64
C ARG A 36 15.20 -20.21 -9.60
N PHE A 37 14.04 -20.50 -10.18
CA PHE A 37 13.52 -21.86 -10.23
C PHE A 37 14.25 -22.67 -11.30
N THR A 38 14.75 -23.84 -10.91
CA THR A 38 15.33 -24.80 -11.86
C THR A 38 14.24 -25.60 -12.56
N ASP A 39 14.53 -26.17 -13.73
CA ASP A 39 13.59 -27.02 -14.50
C ASP A 39 12.99 -28.17 -13.65
N ASP A 40 13.77 -28.71 -12.71
CA ASP A 40 13.34 -29.75 -11.75
C ASP A 40 12.36 -29.21 -10.68
N ASP A 41 12.45 -27.95 -10.31
CA ASP A 41 11.49 -27.32 -9.40
C ASP A 41 10.14 -27.17 -10.08
N TYR A 42 10.11 -26.80 -11.37
CA TYR A 42 8.86 -26.63 -12.12
C TYR A 42 8.03 -27.91 -12.23
N LEU A 43 8.67 -29.09 -12.31
CA LEU A 43 7.97 -30.38 -12.29
C LEU A 43 7.35 -30.65 -10.92
N LYS A 44 8.06 -30.34 -9.83
CA LYS A 44 7.57 -30.52 -8.45
C LYS A 44 6.45 -29.53 -8.10
N VAL A 45 6.44 -28.36 -8.71
CA VAL A 45 5.38 -27.35 -8.55
C VAL A 45 4.03 -27.83 -9.11
N GLN A 46 4.02 -28.72 -10.11
CA GLN A 46 2.81 -29.39 -10.62
C GLN A 46 2.15 -30.30 -9.60
N ASP A 47 2.94 -31.08 -8.87
CA ASP A 47 2.42 -31.99 -7.84
C ASP A 47 1.90 -31.26 -6.60
N LEU A 48 2.39 -30.05 -6.33
CA LEU A 48 2.06 -29.26 -5.13
C LEU A 48 0.78 -28.40 -5.23
N ASN A 49 0.03 -28.54 -6.33
CA ASN A 49 -1.19 -27.78 -6.63
C ASN A 49 -1.01 -26.24 -6.48
N ILE A 50 0.21 -25.76 -6.75
CA ILE A 50 0.57 -24.33 -6.67
C ILE A 50 -0.26 -23.51 -7.66
N GLY A 51 -0.68 -24.15 -8.75
CA GLY A 51 -1.49 -23.55 -9.78
C GLY A 51 -2.80 -23.05 -9.20
N ARG A 52 -3.53 -23.88 -8.44
CA ARG A 52 -4.77 -23.43 -7.79
C ARG A 52 -4.55 -22.25 -6.84
N LEU A 53 -3.45 -22.27 -6.09
CA LEU A 53 -3.12 -21.25 -5.09
C LEU A 53 -2.86 -19.89 -5.76
N GLU A 54 -2.05 -19.87 -6.81
CA GLU A 54 -1.77 -18.68 -7.59
C GLU A 54 -3.05 -18.07 -8.20
N GLY A 55 -4.04 -18.88 -8.58
CA GLY A 55 -5.29 -18.39 -9.16
C GLY A 55 -6.12 -17.63 -8.15
N ILE A 56 -6.23 -18.20 -6.95
CA ILE A 56 -6.88 -17.56 -5.81
C ILE A 56 -6.20 -16.22 -5.52
N PHE A 57 -4.87 -16.21 -5.47
CA PHE A 57 -4.12 -14.98 -5.22
C PHE A 57 -4.28 -13.95 -6.34
N LEU A 58 -4.33 -14.34 -7.61
CA LEU A 58 -4.58 -13.40 -8.71
C LEU A 58 -5.94 -12.72 -8.61
N PHE A 59 -7.00 -13.46 -8.24
CA PHE A 59 -8.31 -12.87 -7.99
C PHE A 59 -8.33 -11.99 -6.75
N ILE A 60 -7.63 -12.38 -5.67
CA ILE A 60 -7.48 -11.52 -4.48
C ILE A 60 -6.77 -10.22 -4.86
N MET A 61 -5.64 -10.29 -5.56
CA MET A 61 -4.88 -9.12 -5.98
C MET A 61 -5.67 -8.21 -6.93
N LEU A 62 -6.43 -8.80 -7.87
CA LEU A 62 -7.35 -8.04 -8.72
C LEU A 62 -8.41 -7.30 -7.88
N GLY A 63 -9.07 -8.01 -6.97
CA GLY A 63 -10.07 -7.43 -6.08
C GLY A 63 -9.51 -6.29 -5.23
N VAL A 64 -8.34 -6.49 -4.63
CA VAL A 64 -7.65 -5.47 -3.81
C VAL A 64 -7.25 -4.28 -4.67
N LEU A 65 -6.75 -4.47 -5.90
CA LEU A 65 -6.36 -3.35 -6.78
C LEU A 65 -7.58 -2.53 -7.21
N LEU A 66 -8.70 -3.17 -7.57
CA LEU A 66 -9.94 -2.49 -7.93
C LEU A 66 -10.54 -1.74 -6.74
N LEU A 67 -10.51 -2.36 -5.55
CA LEU A 67 -10.93 -1.73 -4.31
C LEU A 67 -10.05 -0.52 -4.00
N ALA A 68 -8.73 -0.65 -4.11
CA ALA A 68 -7.77 0.42 -3.92
C ALA A 68 -8.08 1.59 -4.86
N LEU A 69 -8.26 1.31 -6.16
CA LEU A 69 -8.59 2.34 -7.13
C LEU A 69 -9.92 3.04 -6.80
N GLY A 70 -10.96 2.29 -6.46
CA GLY A 70 -12.25 2.86 -6.07
C GLY A 70 -12.14 3.74 -4.84
N VAL A 71 -11.46 3.26 -3.81
CA VAL A 71 -11.19 4.03 -2.59
C VAL A 71 -10.38 5.29 -2.90
N HIS A 72 -9.37 5.21 -3.78
CA HIS A 72 -8.55 6.36 -4.16
C HIS A 72 -9.35 7.47 -4.86
N LEU A 73 -10.26 7.07 -5.75
CA LEU A 73 -11.04 8.00 -6.56
C LEU A 73 -12.24 8.59 -5.83
N PHE A 74 -12.85 7.84 -4.90
CA PHE A 74 -14.18 8.19 -4.36
C PHE A 74 -14.26 8.33 -2.85
N ILE A 75 -13.28 7.86 -2.08
CA ILE A 75 -13.39 7.78 -0.61
C ILE A 75 -12.21 8.47 0.06
N ASP A 76 -11.03 7.87 -0.08
CA ASP A 76 -9.88 8.21 0.75
C ASP A 76 -8.57 7.78 0.05
N PRO A 77 -7.80 8.74 -0.50
CA PRO A 77 -6.51 8.46 -1.13
C PRO A 77 -5.46 7.75 -0.24
N VAL A 78 -5.50 7.94 1.07
CA VAL A 78 -4.58 7.39 2.08
C VAL A 78 -4.96 5.97 2.41
N LEU A 79 -6.24 5.70 2.64
CA LEU A 79 -6.72 4.34 2.82
C LEU A 79 -6.37 3.49 1.59
N SER A 80 -6.37 4.12 0.41
CA SER A 80 -5.89 3.46 -0.80
C SER A 80 -4.40 3.10 -0.79
N VAL A 81 -3.54 3.88 -0.14
CA VAL A 81 -2.11 3.52 0.05
C VAL A 81 -1.97 2.25 0.87
N TRP A 82 -2.79 2.09 1.92
CA TRP A 82 -2.85 0.86 2.71
C TRP A 82 -3.31 -0.34 1.89
N LEU A 83 -4.28 -0.14 0.99
CA LEU A 83 -4.73 -1.18 0.07
C LEU A 83 -3.67 -1.53 -0.98
N ILE A 84 -2.89 -0.55 -1.45
CA ILE A 84 -1.70 -0.80 -2.28
C ILE A 84 -0.65 -1.61 -1.50
N GLY A 85 -0.42 -1.27 -0.24
CA GLY A 85 0.45 -2.05 0.65
C GLY A 85 -0.02 -3.50 0.78
N LEU A 86 -1.32 -3.71 0.95
CA LEU A 86 -1.95 -5.03 0.99
C LEU A 86 -1.80 -5.79 -0.34
N PHE A 87 -1.93 -5.10 -1.48
CA PHE A 87 -1.71 -5.67 -2.80
C PHE A 87 -0.27 -6.21 -2.96
N LEU A 88 0.73 -5.40 -2.59
CA LEU A 88 2.13 -5.82 -2.59
C LEU A 88 2.38 -6.96 -1.60
N ALA A 89 1.80 -6.88 -0.40
CA ALA A 89 1.92 -7.94 0.59
C ALA A 89 1.31 -9.26 0.09
N ALA A 90 0.17 -9.24 -0.61
CA ALA A 90 -0.43 -10.42 -1.21
C ALA A 90 0.47 -11.04 -2.29
N MET A 91 1.13 -10.21 -3.11
CA MET A 91 2.13 -10.67 -4.08
C MET A 91 3.29 -11.40 -3.38
N LEU A 92 3.88 -10.79 -2.37
CA LEU A 92 5.02 -11.35 -1.64
C LEU A 92 4.62 -12.58 -0.82
N LEU A 93 3.40 -12.61 -0.28
CA LEU A 93 2.86 -13.74 0.44
C LEU A 93 2.70 -14.96 -0.46
N LEU A 94 2.27 -14.77 -1.71
CA LEU A 94 2.25 -15.85 -2.70
C LEU A 94 3.66 -16.43 -2.90
N SER A 95 4.66 -15.57 -3.11
CA SER A 95 6.07 -15.99 -3.26
C SER A 95 6.57 -16.74 -2.04
N LEU A 96 6.28 -16.24 -0.84
CA LEU A 96 6.64 -16.88 0.43
C LEU A 96 6.01 -18.28 0.55
N ILE A 97 4.72 -18.43 0.25
CA ILE A 97 4.03 -19.72 0.31
C ILE A 97 4.62 -20.71 -0.69
N VAL A 98 4.97 -20.24 -1.90
CA VAL A 98 5.60 -21.07 -2.94
C VAL A 98 6.98 -21.55 -2.49
N ASP A 99 7.84 -20.66 -1.98
CA ASP A 99 9.16 -21.01 -1.46
C ASP A 99 9.06 -21.99 -0.28
N LEU A 100 8.12 -21.79 0.67
CA LEU A 100 7.91 -22.73 1.77
C LEU A 100 7.46 -24.12 1.28
N LYS A 101 6.52 -24.18 0.32
CA LYS A 101 6.09 -25.45 -0.27
C LYS A 101 7.23 -26.15 -0.99
N LEU A 102 8.04 -25.41 -1.75
CA LEU A 102 9.21 -25.98 -2.41
C LEU A 102 10.22 -26.51 -1.41
N HIS A 103 10.49 -25.76 -0.34
CA HIS A 103 11.35 -26.23 0.75
C HIS A 103 10.87 -27.56 1.34
N THR A 104 9.56 -27.77 1.51
CA THR A 104 9.05 -29.05 2.05
C THR A 104 9.29 -30.26 1.14
N VAL A 105 9.49 -30.05 -0.17
CA VAL A 105 9.71 -31.13 -1.14
C VAL A 105 11.18 -31.28 -1.51
N THR A 106 11.90 -30.17 -1.67
CA THR A 106 13.31 -30.18 -2.07
C THR A 106 14.26 -30.24 -0.88
N TYR A 107 13.80 -29.86 0.32
CA TYR A 107 14.62 -29.65 1.52
C TYR A 107 15.81 -28.70 1.32
N ASP A 108 15.80 -27.91 0.24
CA ASP A 108 16.85 -26.94 -0.03
C ASP A 108 16.69 -25.72 0.89
N ARG A 109 17.78 -25.39 1.60
CA ARG A 109 17.86 -24.23 2.50
C ARG A 109 17.70 -22.91 1.76
N SER A 110 18.01 -22.86 0.45
CA SER A 110 17.87 -21.64 -0.34
C SER A 110 16.43 -21.12 -0.32
N HIS A 111 15.43 -21.99 -0.46
CA HIS A 111 14.01 -21.61 -0.41
C HIS A 111 13.58 -21.11 0.97
N LEU A 112 14.10 -21.73 2.04
CA LEU A 112 13.83 -21.27 3.41
C LEU A 112 14.40 -19.87 3.67
N VAL A 113 15.63 -19.60 3.22
CA VAL A 113 16.23 -18.26 3.32
C VAL A 113 15.39 -17.22 2.57
N MET A 114 14.90 -17.55 1.38
CA MET A 114 14.11 -16.62 0.59
C MET A 114 12.70 -16.41 1.15
N ALA A 115 12.07 -17.42 1.73
CA ALA A 115 10.85 -17.24 2.51
C ALA A 115 11.02 -16.25 3.67
N VAL A 116 12.15 -16.31 4.38
CA VAL A 116 12.49 -15.35 5.45
C VAL A 116 12.68 -13.95 4.88
N ILE A 117 13.34 -13.81 3.72
CA ILE A 117 13.50 -12.51 3.04
C ILE A 117 12.13 -11.94 2.66
N TRP A 118 11.25 -12.72 2.03
CA TRP A 118 9.91 -12.27 1.68
C TRP A 118 9.12 -11.82 2.90
N PHE A 119 9.21 -12.56 4.00
CA PHE A 119 8.58 -12.18 5.26
C PHE A 119 9.13 -10.84 5.79
N GLY A 120 10.45 -10.68 5.77
CA GLY A 120 11.11 -9.42 6.15
C GLY A 120 10.69 -8.24 5.29
N VAL A 121 10.54 -8.42 3.98
CA VAL A 121 10.06 -7.37 3.07
C VAL A 121 8.60 -7.01 3.36
N ILE A 122 7.73 -8.00 3.62
CA ILE A 122 6.34 -7.74 4.01
C ILE A 122 6.30 -6.89 5.30
N ALA A 123 7.03 -7.31 6.33
CA ALA A 123 7.13 -6.55 7.57
C ALA A 123 7.69 -5.15 7.33
N GLY A 124 8.74 -5.02 6.52
CA GLY A 124 9.34 -3.74 6.16
C GLY A 124 8.37 -2.78 5.47
N ILE A 125 7.52 -3.28 4.57
CA ILE A 125 6.47 -2.47 3.92
C ILE A 125 5.53 -1.89 4.97
N PHE A 126 5.00 -2.71 5.89
CA PHE A 126 4.05 -2.23 6.88
C PHE A 126 4.69 -1.35 7.95
N ILE A 127 5.93 -1.64 8.39
CA ILE A 127 6.68 -0.77 9.29
C ILE A 127 6.91 0.59 8.63
N PHE A 128 7.31 0.61 7.35
CA PHE A 128 7.50 1.85 6.60
C PHE A 128 6.19 2.63 6.46
N LEU A 129 5.10 1.97 6.10
CA LEU A 129 3.77 2.60 5.99
C LEU A 129 3.30 3.16 7.33
N PHE A 130 3.54 2.43 8.42
CA PHE A 130 3.18 2.88 9.76
C PHE A 130 4.02 4.08 10.18
N ALA A 131 5.34 4.03 10.03
CA ALA A 131 6.25 5.12 10.39
C ALA A 131 6.00 6.39 9.57
N ARG A 132 5.61 6.26 8.30
CA ARG A 132 5.22 7.39 7.44
C ARG A 132 3.81 7.90 7.71
N GLY A 133 3.00 7.10 8.38
CA GLY A 133 1.63 7.44 8.74
C GLY A 133 1.48 7.91 10.19
N THR A 134 2.57 8.34 10.85
CA THR A 134 2.59 8.79 12.26
C THR A 134 3.04 10.24 12.44
N GLU A 135 3.00 11.10 11.42
CA GLU A 135 3.19 12.55 11.59
C GLU A 135 1.84 13.27 11.70
N ASP A 136 1.35 13.45 12.93
CA ASP A 136 0.14 14.24 13.17
C ASP A 136 0.44 15.68 12.75
N VAL A 137 -0.43 16.26 11.92
CA VAL A 137 -0.29 17.65 11.50
C VAL A 137 -0.87 18.54 12.60
N ASP A 138 0.01 19.06 13.45
CA ASP A 138 -0.35 20.06 14.45
C ASP A 138 -0.37 21.45 13.81
N VAL A 139 -1.46 22.18 14.02
CA VAL A 139 -1.55 23.60 13.62
C VAL A 139 -1.29 24.45 14.86
N VAL A 140 -0.19 25.20 14.83
CA VAL A 140 0.18 26.16 15.87
C VAL A 140 -0.19 27.56 15.37
N PHE A 141 -0.91 28.31 16.19
CA PHE A 141 -1.23 29.71 15.90
C PHE A 141 -0.22 30.60 16.62
N GLU A 142 0.60 31.33 15.86
CA GLU A 142 1.56 32.32 16.37
C GLU A 142 1.01 33.74 16.17
N ASP A 143 1.72 34.76 16.67
CA ASP A 143 1.29 36.16 16.63
C ASP A 143 1.12 36.71 15.20
N THR A 144 1.86 36.17 14.24
CA THR A 144 1.93 36.70 12.86
C THR A 144 1.49 35.72 11.78
N HIS A 145 1.42 34.43 12.10
CA HIS A 145 1.09 33.37 11.15
C HIS A 145 0.59 32.11 11.85
N ALA A 146 -0.10 31.25 11.11
CA ALA A 146 -0.35 29.88 11.53
C ALA A 146 0.71 28.96 10.91
N SER A 147 1.31 28.06 11.69
CA SER A 147 2.29 27.09 11.23
C SER A 147 1.74 25.67 11.34
N MET A 148 1.87 24.89 10.27
CA MET A 148 1.56 23.45 10.27
C MET A 148 2.83 22.63 10.48
N LEU A 149 2.89 21.88 11.57
CA LEU A 149 3.96 20.93 11.87
C LEU A 149 3.69 19.57 11.19
N PRO A 150 4.72 18.78 10.85
CA PRO A 150 6.15 19.05 11.04
C PRO A 150 6.81 19.85 9.90
N ASP A 151 6.15 20.05 8.77
CA ASP A 151 6.74 20.67 7.57
C ASP A 151 6.92 22.20 7.65
N HIS A 152 6.53 22.83 8.77
CA HIS A 152 6.61 24.28 9.00
C HIS A 152 5.98 25.11 7.87
N ILE A 153 4.87 24.64 7.32
CA ILE A 153 4.13 25.40 6.30
C ILE A 153 3.42 26.54 7.02
N GLY A 154 3.92 27.76 6.81
CA GLY A 154 3.39 28.99 7.41
C GLY A 154 2.39 29.69 6.49
N TYR A 155 1.24 30.06 7.05
CA TYR A 155 0.26 30.93 6.42
C TYR A 155 0.24 32.27 7.15
N ALA A 156 0.78 33.32 6.53
CA ALA A 156 0.76 34.66 7.10
C ALA A 156 -0.68 35.17 7.17
N TYR A 157 -1.09 35.76 8.30
CA TYR A 157 -2.47 36.24 8.44
C TYR A 157 -2.80 37.37 7.46
N GLU A 158 -1.80 38.12 7.00
CA GLU A 158 -1.93 39.15 5.99
C GLU A 158 -2.36 38.60 4.61
N GLU A 159 -2.16 37.30 4.36
CA GLU A 159 -2.57 36.61 3.12
C GLU A 159 -4.00 36.05 3.22
N ILE A 160 -4.64 36.12 4.40
CA ILE A 160 -5.98 35.59 4.63
C ILE A 160 -7.01 36.70 4.36
N GLU A 161 -7.58 36.71 3.16
CA GLU A 161 -8.57 37.72 2.74
C GLU A 161 -9.90 37.68 3.53
N ARG A 162 -10.29 36.52 4.07
CA ARG A 162 -11.56 36.34 4.79
C ARG A 162 -11.51 35.17 5.76
N ILE A 163 -11.96 35.41 7.00
CA ILE A 163 -12.20 34.38 8.01
C ILE A 163 -13.71 34.23 8.16
N GLU A 164 -14.24 33.04 7.92
CA GLU A 164 -15.67 32.73 8.09
C GLU A 164 -15.82 31.71 9.22
N MET A 165 -16.48 32.13 10.31
CA MET A 165 -16.83 31.21 11.39
C MET A 165 -18.07 30.42 10.97
N VAL A 166 -17.89 29.11 10.80
CA VAL A 166 -18.95 28.17 10.48
C VAL A 166 -19.30 27.36 11.73
N ASP A 167 -20.59 27.21 12.01
CA ASP A 167 -21.10 26.40 13.13
C ASP A 167 -20.88 24.89 12.92
N ALA A 168 -20.52 24.49 11.69
CA ALA A 168 -20.20 23.12 11.32
C ALA A 168 -18.69 22.96 11.09
N MET A 169 -18.17 21.76 11.38
CA MET A 169 -16.77 21.43 11.08
C MET A 169 -16.54 21.59 9.57
N PRO A 170 -15.55 22.39 9.14
CA PRO A 170 -15.32 22.64 7.73
C PRO A 170 -14.89 21.35 7.01
N GLU A 171 -15.47 21.09 5.84
CA GLU A 171 -15.03 20.00 4.96
C GLU A 171 -13.67 20.38 4.35
N ILE A 172 -12.60 19.73 4.82
CA ILE A 172 -11.27 19.91 4.25
C ILE A 172 -11.18 19.08 2.96
N PRO A 173 -10.89 19.68 1.78
CA PRO A 173 -10.76 18.92 0.55
C PRO A 173 -9.59 17.94 0.64
N PHE A 174 -9.80 16.70 0.19
CA PHE A 174 -8.77 15.65 0.24
C PHE A 174 -7.56 16.05 -0.61
N ASN A 175 -6.39 16.16 0.02
CA ASN A 175 -5.15 16.28 -0.72
C ASN A 175 -4.73 14.90 -1.25
N HIS A 176 -4.94 14.67 -2.55
CA HIS A 176 -4.58 13.43 -3.24
C HIS A 176 -3.07 13.16 -3.31
N ASN A 177 -2.23 14.08 -2.82
CA ASN A 177 -0.76 13.95 -2.82
C ASN A 177 -0.16 13.57 -1.46
N VAL A 178 -0.95 13.48 -0.38
CA VAL A 178 -0.42 13.22 0.97
C VAL A 178 -0.52 11.73 1.34
N LEU A 179 0.60 11.19 1.82
CA LEU A 179 0.72 9.86 2.44
C LEU A 179 0.47 10.05 3.95
N GLY A 180 -0.56 9.43 4.53
CA GLY A 180 -0.87 9.51 5.97
C GLY A 180 -1.57 8.24 6.46
N THR A 181 -2.01 8.18 7.71
CA THR A 181 -2.94 7.13 8.21
C THR A 181 -4.34 7.68 8.52
N LEU A 182 -5.27 6.78 8.84
CA LEU A 182 -6.68 7.00 9.20
C LEU A 182 -7.00 8.22 10.08
N ASN A 183 -6.08 8.69 10.94
CA ASN A 183 -6.30 9.83 11.84
C ASN A 183 -5.50 11.10 11.50
N GLN A 184 -4.52 11.03 10.60
CA GLN A 184 -3.66 12.19 10.26
C GLN A 184 -4.25 13.07 9.16
N ARG A 185 -5.53 12.87 8.92
CA ARG A 185 -6.30 13.35 7.77
C ARG A 185 -7.20 14.52 8.11
N HIS A 186 -7.39 14.77 9.39
CA HIS A 186 -8.12 15.89 9.89
C HIS A 186 -7.21 16.45 10.98
N GLY A 187 -6.70 17.67 10.83
CA GLY A 187 -6.28 18.38 12.03
C GLY A 187 -7.44 18.27 13.02
N SER A 188 -7.23 17.60 14.15
CA SER A 188 -8.30 17.45 15.12
C SER A 188 -8.46 18.80 15.80
N PHE A 189 -9.47 19.57 15.42
CA PHE A 189 -9.86 20.73 16.18
C PHE A 189 -10.54 20.23 17.46
N SER A 190 -9.78 20.15 18.54
CA SER A 190 -10.40 20.07 19.86
C SER A 190 -11.01 21.44 20.15
N LYS A 191 -12.28 21.46 20.61
CA LYS A 191 -12.88 22.68 21.12
C LYS A 191 -12.03 23.08 22.32
N GLY A 192 -11.26 24.15 22.18
CA GLY A 192 -10.42 24.64 23.26
C GLY A 192 -11.28 24.85 24.48
N ASP A 193 -10.99 24.13 25.57
CA ASP A 193 -11.35 24.61 26.89
C ASP A 193 -10.75 26.00 27.00
N THR A 194 -11.64 26.97 27.20
CA THR A 194 -11.40 28.41 27.22
C THR A 194 -10.01 28.79 27.74
N PHE A 195 -9.11 29.19 26.84
CA PHE A 195 -7.90 29.92 27.20
C PHE A 195 -8.29 31.39 27.46
N PHE A 196 -8.83 31.63 28.66
CA PHE A 196 -8.85 32.95 29.27
C PHE A 196 -8.05 32.89 30.58
N ARG A 197 -6.88 33.53 30.57
CA ARG A 197 -6.33 34.24 31.72
C ARG A 197 -5.64 35.50 31.25
#